data_AF-A0A101NQ65-F1
#
_entry.id   AF-A0A101NQ65-F1
#
_cell.length_a   1.000
_cell.length_b   1.000
_cell.length_c   1.000
_cell.angle_alpha   90.00
_cell.angle_beta   90.00
_cell.angle_gamma   90.00
#
_symmetry.space_group_name_H-M   'P 1'
#
loop_
_entity.id
_entity.type
_entity.pdbx_description
1 polymer ?
#
loop_
_entity_poly.entity_id
_entity_poly.type
_entity_poly.pdbx_seq_one_letter_code
_entity_poly.pdbx_strand_id
1 'polypeptide(L)'
;MITADPCPNGGSYWADWAGGRGRGHYKCEGFRVRLGIHCTDGHSYWSGGPGQPYTTWRLNYNRVECPTGYSTTGTPSLYVR
;
A
#
# COMPACT_ATOMS: atom_id res chain seq x y z
N MET A 1 14.86 3.81 -7.26
CA MET A 1 14.18 5.02 -6.73
C MET A 1 12.93 5.21 -7.56
N ILE A 2 11.72 5.06 -7.00
CA ILE A 2 10.49 5.41 -7.70
C ILE A 2 9.73 6.38 -6.81
N THR A 3 9.84 7.65 -7.17
CA THR A 3 9.08 8.80 -6.67
C THR A 3 8.23 9.35 -7.81
N ALA A 4 7.15 10.04 -7.43
CA ALA A 4 6.15 10.75 -8.24
C ALA A 4 4.92 9.90 -8.62
N ASP A 5 3.84 10.17 -7.90
CA ASP A 5 2.44 9.77 -8.14
C ASP A 5 2.13 8.96 -9.40
N PRO A 6 1.91 7.64 -9.28
CA PRO A 6 1.40 6.79 -10.36
C PRO A 6 -0.09 7.02 -10.66
N CYS A 7 -0.67 8.12 -10.15
CA CYS A 7 -2.06 8.49 -10.32
C CYS A 7 -2.17 9.69 -11.26
N PRO A 8 -2.64 9.50 -12.50
CA PRO A 8 -2.67 10.55 -13.53
C PRO A 8 -3.44 11.81 -13.13
N ASN A 9 -4.40 11.70 -12.19
CA ASN A 9 -5.28 12.80 -11.76
C ASN A 9 -4.97 13.34 -10.35
N GLY A 10 -3.77 13.06 -9.82
CA GLY A 10 -3.40 13.45 -8.45
C GLY A 10 -3.80 12.36 -7.45
N GLY A 11 -2.81 11.59 -7.01
CA GLY A 11 -2.98 10.63 -5.94
C GLY A 11 -2.60 11.21 -4.59
N SER A 12 -2.92 10.47 -3.54
CA SER A 12 -2.36 10.73 -2.22
C SER A 12 -1.90 9.42 -1.63
N TYR A 13 -0.63 9.38 -1.25
CA TYR A 13 -0.06 8.29 -0.49
C TYR A 13 0.13 8.72 0.96
N TRP A 14 -0.17 7.82 1.87
CA TRP A 14 0.31 7.93 3.24
C TRP A 14 0.69 6.55 3.74
N ALA A 15 1.71 6.51 4.59
CA ALA A 15 2.13 5.29 5.24
C ALA A 15 2.18 5.54 6.74
N ASP A 16 1.53 4.66 7.51
CA ASP A 16 1.58 4.68 8.96
C ASP A 16 2.82 3.91 9.39
N TRP A 17 3.86 4.67 9.73
CA TRP A 17 5.13 4.12 10.24
C TRP A 17 5.16 4.01 11.77
N ALA A 18 4.20 4.63 12.45
CA ALA A 18 4.22 4.78 13.89
C ALA A 18 3.66 3.55 14.62
N GLY A 19 4.52 2.85 15.37
CA GLY A 19 4.10 1.96 16.45
C GLY A 19 3.89 0.48 16.13
N GLY A 20 4.61 -0.10 15.16
CA GLY A 20 4.59 -1.56 14.93
C GLY A 20 3.37 -2.08 14.16
N ARG A 21 2.70 -1.19 13.43
CA ARG A 21 1.67 -1.51 12.45
C ARG A 21 1.98 -0.76 11.17
N GLY A 22 2.91 -1.31 10.38
CA GLY A 22 3.24 -0.75 9.08
C GLY A 22 2.03 -0.79 8.16
N ARG A 23 1.51 0.36 7.73
CA ARG A 23 0.38 0.39 6.78
C ARG A 23 0.72 1.23 5.58
N GLY A 24 0.44 0.70 4.39
CA GLY A 24 0.45 1.45 3.16
C GLY A 24 -0.98 1.82 2.78
N HIS A 25 -1.18 3.08 2.42
CA HIS A 25 -2.45 3.58 1.91
C HIS A 25 -2.22 4.38 0.64
N TYR A 26 -3.07 4.14 -0.36
CA TYR A 26 -3.01 4.90 -1.59
C TYR A 26 -4.41 5.25 -2.08
N LYS A 27 -4.63 6.54 -2.38
CA LYS A 27 -5.84 7.08 -2.98
C LYS A 27 -5.57 7.51 -4.42
N CYS A 28 -6.39 7.06 -5.36
CA CYS A 28 -6.29 7.32 -6.80
C CYS A 28 -7.68 7.41 -7.44
N GLU A 29 -8.27 8.60 -7.46
CA GLU A 29 -9.63 8.80 -7.98
C GLU A 29 -9.75 8.41 -9.45
N GLY A 30 -10.77 7.61 -9.78
CA GLY A 30 -11.04 7.14 -11.15
C GLY A 30 -10.30 5.87 -11.56
N PHE A 31 -9.44 5.30 -10.70
CA PHE A 31 -8.66 4.11 -11.00
C PHE A 31 -8.87 2.99 -9.98
N ARG A 32 -8.68 1.75 -10.42
CA ARG A 32 -8.55 0.61 -9.51
C ARG A 32 -7.13 0.56 -9.00
N VAL A 33 -6.98 0.66 -7.69
CA VAL A 33 -5.72 0.72 -6.96
C VAL A 33 -5.35 -0.67 -6.45
N ARG A 34 -4.08 -1.05 -6.63
CA ARG A 34 -3.42 -2.18 -5.98
C ARG A 34 -2.09 -1.69 -5.44
N LEU A 35 -1.75 -2.05 -4.21
CA LEU A 35 -0.49 -1.63 -3.61
C LEU A 35 0.20 -2.78 -2.89
N GLY A 36 1.51 -2.66 -2.77
CA GLY A 36 2.35 -3.54 -1.99
C GLY A 36 3.26 -2.75 -1.07
N ILE A 37 3.55 -3.30 0.10
CA ILE A 37 4.50 -2.75 1.06
C ILE A 37 5.58 -3.79 1.35
N HIS A 38 6.77 -3.31 1.71
CA HIS A 38 7.80 -4.14 2.32
C HIS A 38 7.79 -3.93 3.83
N CYS A 39 7.88 -5.02 4.59
CA CYS A 39 7.78 -5.03 6.03
C CYS A 39 9.11 -5.39 6.70
N THR A 40 9.28 -5.05 7.98
CA THR A 40 10.50 -5.32 8.77
C THR A 40 10.77 -6.80 9.01
N ASP A 41 9.79 -7.67 8.74
CA ASP A 41 9.98 -9.14 8.73
C ASP A 41 10.73 -9.63 7.47
N GLY A 42 11.02 -8.74 6.52
CA GLY A 42 11.67 -9.07 5.24
C GLY A 42 10.69 -9.57 4.18
N HIS A 43 9.38 -9.59 4.46
CA HIS A 43 8.37 -9.99 3.50
C HIS A 43 7.66 -8.77 2.87
N SER A 44 7.17 -8.99 1.66
CA SER A 44 6.34 -8.01 0.95
C SER A 44 4.89 -8.45 0.93
N TYR A 45 4.01 -7.54 1.36
CA TYR A 45 2.57 -7.78 1.42
C TYR A 45 1.88 -6.95 0.35
N TRP A 46 0.81 -7.50 -0.21
CA TRP A 46 0.04 -6.89 -1.28
C TRP A 46 -1.42 -6.79 -0.88
N SER A 47 -2.10 -5.69 -1.22
CA SER A 47 -3.56 -5.62 -1.13
C SER A 47 -4.16 -6.84 -1.84
N GLY A 48 -5.11 -7.54 -1.21
CA GLY A 48 -5.67 -8.80 -1.73
C GLY A 48 -4.79 -10.04 -1.60
N GLY A 49 -3.62 -9.91 -0.99
CA GLY A 49 -2.74 -11.02 -0.70
C GLY A 49 -3.18 -11.85 0.51
N PRO A 50 -2.56 -13.02 0.73
CA PRO A 50 -2.80 -13.84 1.91
C PRO A 50 -2.61 -13.03 3.20
N GLY A 51 -3.56 -13.14 4.13
CA GLY A 51 -3.52 -12.42 5.40
C GLY A 51 -3.88 -10.93 5.32
N GLN A 52 -4.31 -10.43 4.16
CA GLN A 52 -4.81 -9.06 4.03
C GLN A 52 -6.34 -9.02 4.06
N PRO A 53 -6.95 -8.13 4.86
CA PRO A 53 -8.41 -7.98 4.89
C PRO A 53 -8.96 -7.16 3.70
N TYR A 54 -8.14 -6.88 2.68
CA TYR A 54 -8.46 -5.97 1.58
C TYR A 54 -8.44 -6.68 0.24
N THR A 55 -9.13 -6.16 -0.76
CA THR A 55 -9.21 -6.75 -2.09
C THR A 55 -7.95 -6.46 -2.92
N THR A 56 -7.67 -7.33 -3.91
CA THR A 56 -6.51 -7.19 -4.80
C THR A 56 -6.53 -5.87 -5.56
N TRP A 57 -7.73 -5.46 -5.98
CA TRP A 57 -7.98 -4.20 -6.65
C TRP A 57 -9.16 -3.53 -5.96
N ARG A 58 -9.05 -2.22 -5.72
CA ARG A 58 -10.14 -1.43 -5.14
C ARG A 58 -10.22 -0.07 -5.81
N LEU A 59 -11.42 0.33 -6.20
CA LEU A 59 -11.66 1.60 -6.88
C LEU A 59 -11.37 2.76 -5.93
N ASN A 60 -10.72 3.81 -6.44
CA ASN A 60 -10.38 5.07 -5.79
C ASN A 60 -9.38 4.99 -4.63
N TYR A 61 -9.26 3.85 -3.96
CA TYR A 61 -8.43 3.71 -2.78
C TYR A 61 -8.12 2.25 -2.50
N ASN A 62 -6.90 1.94 -2.09
CA ASN A 62 -6.57 0.64 -1.52
C ASN A 62 -5.59 0.77 -0.36
N ARG A 63 -5.55 -0.25 0.49
CA ARG A 63 -4.66 -0.33 1.65
C ARG A 63 -4.07 -1.73 1.82
N VAL A 64 -2.93 -1.78 2.51
CA VAL A 64 -2.21 -3.01 2.84
C VAL A 64 -1.52 -2.80 4.18
N GLU A 65 -1.41 -3.85 4.98
CA GLU A 65 -0.85 -3.79 6.34
C GLU A 65 0.21 -4.87 6.54
N CYS A 66 1.27 -4.54 7.25
CA CYS A 66 2.20 -5.53 7.78
C CYS A 66 1.49 -6.34 8.87
N PRO A 67 1.93 -7.59 9.12
CA PRO A 67 1.49 -8.32 10.29
C PRO A 67 1.79 -7.55 11.57
N THR A 68 1.01 -7.82 12.62
CA THR A 68 1.17 -7.16 13.93
C THR A 68 2.60 -7.31 14.44
N GLY A 69 3.21 -6.19 14.85
CA GLY A 69 4.58 -6.17 15.36
C GLY A 69 5.63 -5.79 14.31
N TYR A 70 5.24 -5.66 13.04
CA TYR A 70 6.14 -5.23 11.97
C TYR A 70 5.75 -3.85 11.42
N SER A 71 6.76 -3.10 11.03
CA SER A 71 6.62 -1.78 10.40
C SER A 71 6.93 -1.88 8.91
N THR A 72 6.47 -0.91 8.12
CA THR A 72 6.92 -0.78 6.74
C THR A 72 8.41 -0.40 6.72
N THR A 73 9.14 -0.80 5.68
CA THR A 73 10.58 -0.51 5.50
C THR A 73 10.88 0.37 4.28
N GLY A 74 9.86 0.77 3.52
CA GLY A 74 10.02 1.61 2.35
C GLY A 74 8.72 2.19 1.82
N THR A 75 8.83 2.98 0.76
CA THR A 75 7.66 3.48 0.03
C THR A 75 6.90 2.29 -0.59
N PRO A 76 5.56 2.26 -0.50
CA PRO A 76 4.77 1.21 -1.13
C PRO A 76 4.90 1.23 -2.66
N SER A 77 4.90 0.04 -3.26
CA SER A 77 4.72 -0.14 -4.70
C SER A 77 3.25 0.04 -5.06
N LEU A 78 2.93 0.91 -6.01
CA LEU A 78 1.56 1.16 -6.46
C LEU A 78 1.36 0.71 -7.91
N TYR A 79 0.20 0.12 -8.16
CA TYR A 79 -0.32 -0.25 -9.46
C TYR A 79 -1.74 0.29 -9.60
N VAL A 80 -2.03 0.91 -10.75
CA VAL A 80 -3.36 1.44 -11.09
C VAL A 80 -3.81 0.87 -12.43
N ARG A 81 -5.11 0.71 -12.61
CA ARG A 81 -5.72 0.29 -13.89
C ARG A 81 -7.13 0.82 -14.04
#